data_AF-A0A378PZ14-F1
#
_entry.id   AF-A0A378PZ14-F1
#
_cell.length_a   1.000
_cell.length_b   1.000
_cell.length_c   1.000
_cell.angle_alpha   90.00
_cell.angle_beta   90.00
_cell.angle_gamma   90.00
#
_symmetry.space_group_name_H-M   'P 1'
#
loop_
_entity.id
_entity.type
_entity.pdbx_description
1 polymer ?
#
loop_
_entity_poly.entity_id
_entity_poly.type
_entity_poly.pdbx_seq_one_letter_code
_entity_poly.pdbx_strand_id
1 'polypeptide(L)' 'MSYTPPKVWTPNDMGGKFGGINRPSAGARHEQTLPKGDKPYQLYSLNTPNGIKVNIILE' A
#
# COMPACT_ATOMS: atom_id res chain seq x y z
N MET A 1 8.66 21.89 -26.23
CA MET A 1 9.24 22.26 -24.92
C MET A 1 9.81 21.01 -24.29
N SER A 2 11.00 21.10 -23.67
CA SER A 2 11.58 20.00 -22.91
C SER A 2 11.21 20.15 -21.43
N TYR A 3 10.82 19.06 -20.78
CA TYR A 3 10.61 19.06 -19.34
C TYR A 3 11.96 19.17 -18.62
N THR A 4 12.07 20.10 -17.68
CA THR A 4 13.24 20.22 -16.79
C THR A 4 12.78 19.96 -15.36
N PRO A 5 13.27 18.91 -14.69
CA PRO A 5 12.92 18.64 -13.30
C PRO A 5 13.37 19.77 -12.36
N PRO A 6 12.65 20.04 -11.27
CA PRO A 6 13.07 21.02 -10.27
C PRO A 6 14.26 20.51 -9.46
N LYS A 7 15.05 21.44 -8.88
CA LYS A 7 16.17 21.12 -7.97
C LYS A 7 15.73 20.39 -6.71
N VAL A 8 14.54 20.72 -6.21
CA VAL A 8 13.88 20.04 -5.10
C VAL A 8 12.53 19.57 -5.59
N TRP A 9 12.26 18.28 -5.45
CA TRP A 9 10.99 17.69 -5.85
C TRP A 9 9.89 18.05 -4.85
N THR A 10 8.71 18.39 -5.37
CA THR A 10 7.51 18.65 -4.59
C THR A 10 6.41 17.69 -5.06
N PRO A 11 5.68 17.02 -4.15
CA PRO A 11 4.57 16.17 -4.53
C PRO A 11 3.49 16.97 -5.26
N ASN A 12 2.93 16.38 -6.32
CA ASN A 12 1.76 16.88 -7.03
C ASN A 12 0.68 15.78 -7.10
N ASP A 13 -0.48 16.11 -7.68
CA ASP A 13 -1.54 15.12 -7.88
C ASP A 13 -1.06 13.99 -8.78
N MET A 14 -0.90 12.82 -8.17
CA MET A 14 -0.52 11.60 -8.86
C MET A 14 -1.78 11.05 -9.53
N GLY A 15 -1.85 11.06 -10.86
CA GLY A 15 -2.97 10.47 -11.59
C GLY A 15 -3.01 8.93 -11.53
N GLY A 16 -3.90 8.34 -12.33
CA GLY A 16 -3.99 6.88 -12.50
C GLY A 16 -4.70 6.13 -11.38
N LYS A 17 -4.76 4.80 -11.49
CA LYS A 17 -5.59 3.92 -10.65
C LYS A 17 -5.32 4.04 -9.14
N PHE A 18 -4.09 4.34 -8.75
CA PHE A 18 -3.66 4.42 -7.34
C PHE A 18 -3.37 5.85 -6.87
N GLY A 19 -3.73 6.86 -7.66
CA GLY A 19 -3.46 8.27 -7.39
C GLY A 19 -3.91 8.77 -6.02
N GLY A 20 -5.10 8.36 -5.57
CA GLY A 20 -5.62 8.71 -4.25
C GLY A 20 -4.95 8.00 -3.06
N ILE A 21 -4.18 6.93 -3.33
CA ILE A 21 -3.54 6.12 -2.29
C ILE A 21 -2.07 6.52 -2.11
N ASN A 22 -1.34 6.80 -3.19
CA ASN A 22 0.10 7.12 -3.13
C ASN A 22 0.35 8.49 -2.44
N ARG A 23 1.35 8.55 -1.55
CA ARG A 23 1.78 9.79 -0.86
C ARG A 23 3.30 9.77 -0.59
N PRO A 24 3.94 10.94 -0.45
CA PRO A 24 5.37 11.04 -0.12
C PRO A 24 5.66 10.79 1.38
N SER A 25 4.62 10.69 2.22
CA SER A 25 4.74 10.44 3.65
C SER A 25 4.05 9.14 4.04
N ALA A 26 4.61 8.46 5.04
CA ALA A 26 3.99 7.30 5.69
C ALA A 26 3.07 7.73 6.86
N GLY A 27 2.36 6.76 7.46
CA GLY A 27 1.53 6.96 8.66
C GLY A 27 0.08 6.49 8.50
N ALA A 28 -0.57 6.22 9.63
CA ALA A 28 -2.00 5.91 9.67
C ALA A 28 -2.83 7.14 9.27
N ARG A 29 -3.92 6.93 8.53
CA ARG A 29 -4.87 7.99 8.14
C ARG A 29 -6.14 8.00 9.00
N HIS A 30 -6.41 6.87 9.63
CA HIS A 30 -7.52 6.64 10.52
C HIS A 30 -7.13 5.56 11.51
N GLU A 31 -7.76 5.60 12.68
CA GLU A 31 -7.67 4.52 13.65
C GLU A 31 -8.46 3.32 13.17
N GLN A 32 -7.87 2.13 13.24
CA GLN A 32 -8.54 0.90 12.84
C GLN A 32 -8.10 -0.28 13.71
N THR A 33 -9.06 -0.88 14.40
CA THR A 33 -8.88 -2.19 15.04
C THR A 33 -9.10 -3.28 14.00
N LEU A 34 -8.12 -4.17 13.81
CA LEU A 34 -8.22 -5.29 12.89
C LEU A 34 -8.96 -6.48 13.53
N PRO A 35 -9.84 -7.19 12.78
CA PRO A 35 -10.52 -8.37 13.28
C PRO A 35 -9.54 -9.53 13.49
N LYS A 36 -9.66 -10.23 14.61
CA LYS A 36 -8.79 -11.36 14.99
C LYS A 36 -9.65 -12.59 15.30
N GLY A 37 -9.35 -13.72 14.65
CA GLY A 37 -9.95 -15.02 14.96
C GLY A 37 -9.12 -15.85 15.93
N ASP A 38 -9.53 -17.11 16.11
CA ASP A 38 -8.95 -18.02 17.14
C ASP A 38 -7.74 -18.82 16.65
N LYS A 39 -7.41 -18.74 15.36
CA LYS A 39 -6.27 -19.48 14.79
C LYS A 39 -4.93 -18.82 15.14
N PRO A 40 -3.83 -19.60 15.19
CA PRO A 40 -2.51 -19.07 15.54
C PRO A 40 -2.01 -17.98 14.60
N TYR A 41 -2.34 -18.08 13.31
CA TYR A 41 -1.93 -17.12 12.28
C TYR A 41 -3.13 -16.29 11.82
N GLN A 42 -2.93 -14.98 11.77
CA GLN A 42 -3.91 -13.98 11.32
C GLN A 42 -3.32 -13.25 10.11
N LEU A 43 -3.72 -13.65 8.90
CA LEU A 43 -3.15 -13.12 7.67
C LEU A 43 -4.01 -11.98 7.11
N TYR A 44 -3.54 -10.74 7.26
CA TYR A 44 -4.12 -9.55 6.62
C TYR A 44 -3.44 -9.33 5.26
N SER A 45 -4.02 -9.90 4.21
CA SER A 45 -3.43 -9.92 2.87
C SER A 45 -4.48 -9.59 1.81
N LEU A 46 -4.03 -9.52 0.56
CA LEU A 46 -4.87 -9.45 -0.62
C LEU A 46 -4.34 -10.47 -1.63
N ASN A 47 -5.22 -11.00 -2.48
CA ASN A 47 -4.87 -11.99 -3.51
C ASN A 47 -4.08 -11.38 -4.70
N THR A 48 -2.94 -10.79 -4.38
CA THR A 48 -1.93 -10.29 -5.33
C THR A 48 -0.83 -11.35 -5.48
N PRO A 49 0.06 -11.25 -6.48
CA PRO A 49 1.22 -12.14 -6.58
C PRO A 49 2.10 -12.17 -5.31
N ASN A 50 2.11 -11.11 -4.51
CA ASN A 50 2.79 -11.11 -3.22
C ASN A 50 2.01 -11.85 -2.13
N GLY A 51 0.69 -11.67 -2.07
CA GLY A 51 -0.15 -12.35 -1.09
C GLY A 51 -0.24 -13.86 -1.31
N ILE A 52 -0.28 -14.29 -2.58
CA ILE A 52 -0.32 -15.71 -2.96
C ILE A 52 0.89 -16.48 -2.42
N LYS A 53 2.07 -15.85 -2.32
CA LYS A 53 3.27 -16.50 -1.76
C LYS A 53 3.02 -17.02 -0.35
N VAL A 54 2.39 -16.19 0.50
CA VAL A 54 2.13 -16.54 1.90
C VAL A 54 0.98 -17.54 2.00
N ASN A 55 -0.04 -17.40 1.17
CA ASN A 55 -1.11 -18.41 1.08
C ASN A 55 -0.49 -19.79 0.79
N ILE A 56 0.31 -19.92 -0.28
CA ILE A 56 0.97 -21.18 -0.67
C ILE A 56 1.82 -21.78 0.46
N ILE A 57 2.49 -20.96 1.27
CA ILE A 57 3.31 -21.44 2.40
C ILE A 57 2.44 -21.99 3.55
N LEU A 58 1.21 -21.50 3.70
CA LEU A 58 0.31 -21.83 4.81
C LEU A 58 -0.70 -22.93 4.49
N GLU A 59 -0.91 -23.25 3.20
CA GLU A 59 -1.65 -24.45 2.76
C GLU A 59 -0.90 -25.73 3.12
#